data_AF-A0AAU6BCC4-F1
#
_entry.id   AF-A0AAU6BCC4-F1
#
_cell.length_a   1.000
_cell.length_b   1.000
_cell.length_c   1.000
_cell.angle_alpha   90.00
_cell.angle_beta   90.00
_cell.angle_gamma   90.00
#
_symmetry.space_group_name_H-M   'P 1'
#
loop_
_entity.id
_entity.type
_entity.pdbx_description
1 polymer ?
#
loop_
_entity_poly.entity_id
_entity_poly.type
_entity_poly.pdbx_seq_one_letter_code
_entity_poly.pdbx_strand_id
1 'polypeptide(L)'
;MIASIALCVGLGLLLLGAAVIRLRRNSPSTQSRSALSGANRRALETVALGLRAVAAGRPQGGRPLPDVHVVVHSGQRLTLRLAEADTHAPAPWTADVSGKEWSVDTAKLRRGGNGGDGATHPYSLTVTLGLHRGERMLVDLSRLSGPIALTGDDNDVLLLAQALISEVVSGPVGTHATVVLVGSAASPSVTDGLGARSARLHTAATRGDALAVGENTSPGQGGGASALQTLHMGRDRGAADVRTHARRLFVVTAAQYRNERWGETPLRGTDALLVLGYIPALEWNLQAKPDGSLLTGRLGVPVDTHVAHLN
;
A
#
# COMPACT_ATOMS: atom_id res chain seq x y z
N MET A 1 -55.80 40.14 2.15
CA MET A 1 -54.54 39.86 1.41
C MET A 1 -53.39 39.39 2.29
N ILE A 2 -53.22 39.86 3.53
CA ILE A 2 -52.09 39.48 4.39
C ILE A 2 -52.25 38.07 5.01
N ALA A 3 -53.49 37.58 5.20
CA ALA A 3 -53.74 36.26 5.78
C ALA A 3 -53.40 35.07 4.85
N SER A 4 -53.35 35.25 3.52
CA SER A 4 -53.04 34.16 2.58
C SER A 4 -51.54 33.85 2.48
N ILE A 5 -50.66 34.81 2.79
CA ILE A 5 -49.21 34.62 2.66
C ILE A 5 -48.64 33.83 3.85
N ALA A 6 -49.21 34.02 5.05
CA ALA A 6 -48.80 33.28 6.24
C ALA A 6 -49.11 31.77 6.15
N LEU A 7 -50.20 31.40 5.48
CA LEU A 7 -50.61 29.99 5.32
C LEU A 7 -49.70 29.22 4.34
N CYS A 8 -49.19 29.88 3.30
CA CYS A 8 -48.27 29.26 2.33
C CYS A 8 -46.86 29.02 2.89
N VAL A 9 -46.37 29.92 3.76
CA VAL A 9 -45.04 29.77 4.38
C VAL A 9 -45.06 28.67 5.46
N GLY A 10 -46.14 28.56 6.24
CA GLY A 10 -46.29 27.50 7.25
C GLY A 10 -46.41 26.09 6.64
N LEU A 11 -47.12 25.94 5.52
CA LEU A 11 -47.29 24.64 4.87
C LEU A 11 -46.03 24.18 4.11
N GLY A 12 -45.26 25.12 3.52
CA GLY A 12 -44.00 24.84 2.85
C GLY A 12 -42.91 24.32 3.80
N LEU A 13 -42.84 24.87 5.03
CA LEU A 13 -41.88 24.43 6.05
C LEU A 13 -42.24 23.07 6.67
N LEU A 14 -43.52 22.73 6.76
CA LEU A 14 -43.97 21.44 7.31
C LEU A 14 -43.78 20.28 6.31
N LEU A 15 -43.87 20.57 5.00
CA LEU A 15 -43.56 19.59 3.94
C LEU A 15 -42.05 19.42 3.73
N LEU A 16 -41.23 20.46 3.91
CA LEU A 16 -39.76 20.32 3.92
C LEU A 16 -39.27 19.52 5.15
N GLY A 17 -39.88 19.72 6.33
CA GLY A 17 -39.53 18.97 7.54
C GLY A 17 -39.83 17.47 7.45
N ALA A 18 -40.95 17.09 6.82
CA ALA A 18 -41.32 15.69 6.64
C ALA A 18 -40.52 14.98 5.53
N ALA A 19 -40.10 15.70 4.48
CA ALA A 19 -39.26 15.16 3.42
C ALA A 19 -37.83 14.86 3.87
N VAL A 20 -37.24 15.71 4.74
CA VAL A 20 -35.89 15.50 5.28
C VAL A 20 -35.85 14.33 6.29
N ILE A 21 -36.97 14.05 6.99
CA ILE A 21 -37.04 12.95 7.96
C ILE A 21 -37.37 11.60 7.28
N ARG A 22 -38.07 11.59 6.13
CA ARG A 22 -38.34 10.35 5.38
C ARG A 22 -37.23 9.91 4.43
N LEU A 23 -36.31 10.79 4.02
CA LEU A 23 -35.11 10.37 3.26
C LEU A 23 -34.02 9.72 4.13
N ARG A 24 -34.22 9.64 5.46
CA ARG A 24 -33.23 9.13 6.41
C ARG A 24 -33.51 7.72 6.94
N ARG A 25 -34.52 7.04 6.39
CA ARG A 25 -34.91 5.67 6.79
C ARG A 25 -35.17 4.79 5.57
N ASN A 26 -34.14 4.58 4.76
CA ASN A 26 -33.97 3.38 3.95
C ASN A 26 -32.52 3.30 3.45
N SER A 27 -31.64 2.77 4.30
CA SER A 27 -30.53 1.96 3.82
C SER A 27 -30.42 0.75 4.74
N PRO A 28 -30.63 -0.47 4.21
CA PRO A 28 -30.36 -1.68 4.97
C PRO A 28 -28.87 -1.75 5.30
N SER A 29 -28.58 -2.27 6.48
CA SER A 29 -27.26 -2.64 6.97
C SER A 29 -26.36 -3.22 5.87
N THR A 30 -25.36 -2.45 5.46
CA THR A 30 -24.18 -3.02 4.79
C THR A 30 -22.99 -2.56 5.60
N GLN A 31 -22.35 -3.53 6.25
CA GLN A 31 -21.13 -3.36 7.00
C GLN A 31 -20.17 -2.50 6.18
N SER A 32 -19.69 -1.39 6.75
CA SER A 32 -18.49 -0.72 6.26
C SER A 32 -17.30 -1.65 6.54
N ARG A 33 -17.19 -2.69 5.71
CA ARG A 33 -16.12 -3.67 5.68
C ARG A 33 -15.19 -3.20 4.58
N SER A 34 -14.23 -2.33 4.90
CA SER A 34 -12.96 -2.32 4.17
C SER A 34 -12.13 -3.54 4.56
N ALA A 35 -12.74 -4.72 4.42
CA ALA A 35 -12.00 -5.96 4.36
C ALA A 35 -11.78 -6.21 2.87
N LEU A 36 -10.53 -6.40 2.46
CA LEU A 36 -10.22 -6.99 1.16
C LEU A 36 -11.17 -8.18 0.95
N SER A 37 -11.86 -8.24 -0.19
CA SER A 37 -12.74 -9.37 -0.50
C SER A 37 -11.96 -10.69 -0.32
N GLY A 38 -12.64 -11.77 0.06
CA GLY A 38 -11.95 -13.05 0.32
C GLY A 38 -11.16 -13.58 -0.89
N ALA A 39 -11.55 -13.22 -2.11
CA ALA A 39 -10.79 -13.51 -3.33
C ALA A 39 -9.53 -12.63 -3.43
N ASN A 40 -9.66 -11.31 -3.20
CA ASN A 40 -8.53 -10.38 -3.19
C ASN A 40 -7.48 -10.79 -2.16
N ARG A 41 -7.91 -11.15 -0.94
CA ARG A 41 -7.00 -11.63 0.11
C ARG A 41 -6.22 -12.88 -0.31
N ARG A 42 -6.88 -13.89 -0.86
CA ARG A 42 -6.22 -15.14 -1.32
C ARG A 42 -5.21 -14.91 -2.46
N ALA A 43 -5.52 -13.97 -3.36
CA ALA A 43 -4.57 -13.57 -4.40
C ALA A 43 -3.31 -12.94 -3.77
N LEU A 44 -3.47 -12.01 -2.83
CA LEU A 44 -2.35 -11.35 -2.16
C LEU A 44 -1.56 -12.30 -1.25
N GLU A 45 -2.19 -13.29 -0.62
CA GLU A 45 -1.49 -14.35 0.12
C GLU A 45 -0.58 -15.17 -0.80
N THR A 46 -1.05 -15.44 -2.01
CA THR A 46 -0.26 -16.14 -3.04
C THR A 46 0.92 -15.28 -3.49
N VAL A 47 0.73 -13.97 -3.68
CA VAL A 47 1.82 -13.02 -3.97
C VAL A 47 2.84 -12.98 -2.83
N ALA A 48 2.40 -12.82 -1.59
CA ALA A 48 3.26 -12.78 -0.41
C ALA A 48 4.08 -14.09 -0.26
N LEU A 49 3.47 -15.24 -0.56
CA LEU A 49 4.17 -16.52 -0.58
C LEU A 49 5.26 -16.57 -1.68
N GLY A 50 4.96 -16.07 -2.89
CA GLY A 50 5.93 -15.97 -3.98
C GLY A 50 7.12 -15.09 -3.65
N LEU A 51 6.87 -13.90 -3.08
CA LEU A 51 7.91 -12.95 -2.68
C LEU A 51 8.78 -13.50 -1.55
N ARG A 52 8.20 -14.25 -0.60
CA ARG A 52 8.97 -15.00 0.41
C ARG A 52 9.84 -16.08 -0.20
N ALA A 53 9.34 -16.81 -1.19
CA ALA A 53 10.13 -17.82 -1.89
C ALA A 53 11.35 -17.21 -2.62
N VAL A 54 11.19 -16.00 -3.21
CA VAL A 54 12.33 -15.24 -3.74
C VAL A 54 13.33 -14.88 -2.63
N ALA A 55 12.84 -14.37 -1.51
CA ALA A 55 13.69 -13.95 -0.39
C ALA A 55 14.47 -15.13 0.23
N ALA A 56 13.81 -16.27 0.41
CA ALA A 56 14.40 -17.50 0.95
C ALA A 56 15.39 -18.15 -0.02
N GLY A 57 15.20 -17.96 -1.33
CA GLY A 57 16.04 -18.48 -2.39
C GLY A 57 17.41 -17.81 -2.54
N ARG A 58 17.82 -16.93 -1.60
CA ARG A 58 19.15 -16.29 -1.65
C ARG A 58 20.26 -17.35 -1.72
N PRO A 59 21.16 -17.29 -2.72
CA PRO A 59 22.31 -18.17 -2.76
C PRO A 59 23.18 -17.97 -1.52
N GLN A 60 23.82 -19.03 -1.03
CA GLN A 60 24.74 -18.99 0.12
C GLN A 60 25.96 -18.06 -0.08
N GLY A 61 26.12 -17.43 -1.25
CA GLY A 61 27.18 -16.48 -1.59
C GLY A 61 26.83 -14.99 -1.43
N GLY A 62 25.72 -14.63 -0.78
CA GLY A 62 25.44 -13.23 -0.42
C GLY A 62 25.01 -12.32 -1.57
N ARG A 63 24.53 -12.89 -2.68
CA ARG A 63 24.03 -12.10 -3.82
C ARG A 63 22.83 -11.23 -3.39
N PRO A 64 22.74 -9.96 -3.83
CA PRO A 64 21.59 -9.12 -3.54
C PRO A 64 20.29 -9.74 -4.07
N LEU A 65 19.18 -9.42 -3.42
CA LEU A 65 17.87 -9.79 -3.95
C LEU A 65 17.58 -9.05 -5.25
N PRO A 66 16.86 -9.68 -6.19
CA PRO A 66 16.52 -9.03 -7.45
C PRO A 66 15.71 -7.77 -7.22
N ASP A 67 15.91 -6.78 -8.08
CA ASP A 67 15.07 -5.60 -8.10
C ASP A 67 13.75 -5.92 -8.83
N VAL A 68 12.73 -6.32 -8.08
CA VAL A 68 11.39 -6.59 -8.58
C VAL A 68 10.63 -5.27 -8.73
N HIS A 69 10.35 -4.85 -9.97
CA HIS A 69 9.59 -3.62 -10.21
C HIS A 69 8.09 -3.89 -10.37
N VAL A 70 7.71 -5.03 -10.96
CA VAL A 70 6.31 -5.40 -11.22
C VAL A 70 6.05 -6.85 -10.86
N VAL A 71 4.89 -7.11 -10.28
CA VAL A 71 4.35 -8.44 -10.03
C VAL A 71 3.04 -8.58 -10.80
N VAL A 72 2.93 -9.64 -11.59
CA VAL A 72 1.72 -9.98 -12.34
C VAL A 72 1.16 -11.29 -11.81
N HIS A 73 -0.13 -11.30 -11.46
CA HIS A 73 -0.80 -12.49 -10.96
C HIS A 73 -2.06 -12.80 -11.79
N SER A 74 -2.01 -13.90 -12.53
CA SER A 74 -3.11 -14.39 -13.38
C SER A 74 -3.98 -15.46 -12.72
N GLY A 75 -3.74 -15.76 -11.43
CA GLY A 75 -4.40 -16.84 -10.69
C GLY A 75 -3.63 -18.15 -10.71
N GLN A 76 -3.23 -18.63 -11.90
CA GLN A 76 -2.43 -19.86 -12.05
C GLN A 76 -0.92 -19.58 -12.07
N ARG A 77 -0.52 -18.39 -12.52
CA ARG A 77 0.89 -18.00 -12.64
C ARG A 77 1.14 -16.71 -11.87
N LEU A 78 2.31 -16.65 -11.25
CA LEU A 78 2.88 -15.42 -10.71
C LEU A 78 4.14 -15.12 -11.54
N THR A 79 4.23 -13.89 -12.04
CA THR A 79 5.38 -13.40 -12.81
C THR A 79 5.96 -12.18 -12.11
N LEU A 80 7.26 -12.14 -11.95
CA LEU A 80 8.02 -10.97 -11.49
C LEU A 80 8.76 -10.42 -12.68
N ARG A 81 8.64 -9.11 -12.89
CA ARG A 81 9.45 -8.40 -13.86
C ARG A 81 10.55 -7.69 -13.10
N LEU A 82 11.78 -7.89 -13.56
CA LEU A 82 12.97 -7.39 -12.89
C LEU A 82 13.49 -6.13 -13.57
N ALA A 83 13.93 -5.15 -12.78
CA ALA A 83 14.55 -3.94 -13.33
C ALA A 83 15.87 -4.30 -14.03
N GLU A 84 16.70 -5.12 -13.38
CA GLU A 84 17.92 -5.70 -13.94
C GLU A 84 17.69 -7.15 -14.35
N ALA A 85 18.31 -7.57 -15.47
CA ALA A 85 18.17 -8.95 -15.93
C ALA A 85 18.92 -9.90 -15.00
N ASP A 86 18.28 -10.99 -14.61
CA ASP A 86 18.87 -12.03 -13.80
C ASP A 86 18.36 -13.41 -14.25
N THR A 87 19.25 -14.28 -14.71
CA THR A 87 18.89 -15.64 -15.15
C THR A 87 18.89 -16.66 -14.02
N HIS A 88 19.35 -16.30 -12.81
CA HIS A 88 19.52 -17.24 -11.70
C HIS A 88 18.32 -17.19 -10.74
N ALA A 89 17.13 -17.46 -11.26
CA ALA A 89 15.93 -17.56 -10.44
C ALA A 89 16.04 -18.71 -9.44
N PRO A 90 15.74 -18.51 -8.14
CA PRO A 90 15.76 -19.59 -7.17
C PRO A 90 14.56 -20.51 -7.34
N ALA A 91 14.71 -21.80 -7.07
CA ALA A 91 13.56 -22.69 -7.04
C ALA A 91 12.49 -22.18 -6.04
N PRO A 92 11.18 -22.24 -6.36
CA PRO A 92 10.56 -22.85 -7.55
C PRO A 92 10.41 -21.89 -8.75
N TRP A 93 11.00 -20.70 -8.71
CA TRP A 93 10.97 -19.75 -9.81
C TRP A 93 11.79 -20.23 -11.00
N THR A 94 11.40 -19.78 -12.18
CA THR A 94 12.13 -20.01 -13.42
C THR A 94 12.28 -18.68 -14.13
N ALA A 95 13.52 -18.32 -14.46
CA ALA A 95 13.82 -17.17 -15.30
C ALA A 95 13.50 -17.49 -16.76
N ASP A 96 13.01 -16.49 -17.48
CA ASP A 96 12.96 -16.53 -18.93
C ASP A 96 14.37 -16.40 -19.54
N VAL A 97 14.45 -16.51 -20.86
CA VAL A 97 15.74 -16.43 -21.58
C VAL A 97 16.42 -15.06 -21.44
N SER A 98 15.64 -13.99 -21.26
CA SER A 98 16.19 -12.64 -21.09
C SER A 98 16.65 -12.35 -19.66
N GLY A 99 16.21 -13.16 -18.70
CA GLY A 99 16.36 -12.90 -17.27
C GLY A 99 15.55 -11.71 -16.77
N LYS A 100 14.73 -11.06 -17.60
CA LYS A 100 13.88 -9.94 -17.19
C LYS A 100 12.60 -10.39 -16.51
N GLU A 101 12.20 -11.64 -16.71
CA GLU A 101 10.98 -12.17 -16.11
C GLU A 101 11.25 -13.49 -15.39
N TRP A 102 10.84 -13.53 -14.13
CA TRP A 102 10.79 -14.77 -13.36
C TRP A 102 9.35 -15.20 -13.23
N SER A 103 9.10 -16.49 -13.32
CA SER A 103 7.73 -16.99 -13.17
C SER A 103 7.64 -18.29 -12.40
N VAL A 104 6.48 -18.49 -11.79
CA VAL A 104 6.18 -19.69 -11.02
C VAL A 104 4.69 -20.02 -11.13
N ASP A 105 4.39 -21.31 -11.15
CA ASP A 105 3.03 -21.84 -11.00
C ASP A 105 2.58 -21.70 -9.53
N THR A 106 1.43 -21.09 -9.29
CA THR A 106 0.93 -20.83 -7.93
C THR A 106 0.66 -22.14 -7.16
N ALA A 107 0.37 -23.24 -7.85
CA ALA A 107 0.25 -24.57 -7.23
C ALA A 107 1.61 -25.13 -6.78
N LYS A 108 2.73 -24.76 -7.42
CA LYS A 108 4.08 -25.13 -6.93
C LYS A 108 4.45 -24.37 -5.67
N LEU A 109 4.08 -23.08 -5.59
CA LEU A 109 4.27 -22.27 -4.37
C LEU A 109 3.52 -22.87 -3.18
N ARG A 110 2.26 -23.29 -3.36
CA ARG A 110 1.43 -23.88 -2.29
C ARG A 110 1.93 -25.27 -1.86
N ARG A 111 2.42 -26.09 -2.79
CA ARG A 111 2.95 -27.44 -2.50
C ARG A 111 4.31 -27.41 -1.81
N GLY A 112 5.17 -26.46 -2.15
CA GLY A 112 6.46 -26.26 -1.50
C GLY A 112 6.34 -25.69 -0.08
N GLY A 113 5.21 -25.91 0.59
CA GLY A 113 4.83 -25.31 1.87
C GLY A 113 5.91 -25.46 2.93
N ASN A 114 6.83 -24.51 2.97
CA ASN A 114 7.76 -24.28 4.08
C ASN A 114 8.55 -22.97 3.95
N GLY A 115 7.95 -21.93 3.36
CA GLY A 115 8.30 -20.57 3.77
C GLY A 115 7.74 -20.39 5.18
N GLY A 116 8.42 -20.97 6.19
CA GLY A 116 7.96 -21.00 7.56
C GLY A 116 7.51 -19.63 8.03
N ASP A 117 6.69 -19.60 9.07
CA ASP A 117 6.08 -18.42 9.70
C ASP A 117 7.06 -17.27 10.05
N GLY A 118 8.38 -17.45 9.83
CA GLY A 118 9.43 -16.46 10.06
C GLY A 118 10.16 -15.88 8.85
N ALA A 119 9.99 -16.37 7.61
CA ALA A 119 10.72 -15.81 6.46
C ALA A 119 10.03 -14.52 5.96
N THR A 120 10.63 -13.37 6.25
CA THR A 120 10.16 -12.06 5.77
C THR A 120 10.61 -11.81 4.32
N HIS A 121 10.00 -10.86 3.63
CA HIS A 121 10.45 -10.42 2.30
C HIS A 121 10.69 -8.91 2.29
N PRO A 122 11.66 -8.39 1.51
CA PRO A 122 11.91 -6.96 1.47
C PRO A 122 10.82 -6.18 0.73
N TYR A 123 9.93 -6.80 -0.05
CA TYR A 123 9.02 -6.08 -0.95
C TYR A 123 7.71 -5.60 -0.30
N SER A 124 7.75 -5.12 0.94
CA SER A 124 6.55 -4.83 1.74
C SER A 124 5.74 -3.61 1.30
N LEU A 125 6.22 -2.83 0.32
CA LEU A 125 5.46 -1.76 -0.33
C LEU A 125 4.92 -2.18 -1.71
N THR A 126 4.86 -3.49 -1.98
CA THR A 126 4.18 -4.02 -3.16
C THR A 126 2.66 -3.91 -3.00
N VAL A 127 2.03 -3.17 -3.90
CA VAL A 127 0.59 -2.87 -3.87
C VAL A 127 -0.06 -3.11 -5.23
N THR A 128 -1.32 -3.52 -5.22
CA THR A 128 -2.15 -3.65 -6.42
C THR A 128 -2.46 -2.28 -7.01
N LEU A 129 -2.06 -2.06 -8.26
CA LEU A 129 -2.50 -0.90 -9.04
C LEU A 129 -3.86 -1.13 -9.70
N GLY A 130 -4.12 -2.37 -10.13
CA GLY A 130 -5.39 -2.73 -10.78
C GLY A 130 -5.31 -4.03 -11.54
N LEU A 131 -6.14 -4.14 -12.58
CA LEU A 131 -6.15 -5.24 -13.53
C LEU A 131 -5.73 -4.78 -14.92
N HIS A 132 -5.04 -5.64 -15.65
CA HIS A 132 -4.85 -5.54 -17.10
C HIS A 132 -5.18 -6.88 -17.75
N ARG A 133 -6.11 -6.89 -18.70
CA ARG A 133 -6.60 -8.12 -19.35
C ARG A 133 -7.01 -9.21 -18.35
N GLY A 134 -7.57 -8.80 -17.20
CA GLY A 134 -7.98 -9.69 -16.11
C GLY A 134 -6.85 -10.16 -15.19
N GLU A 135 -5.59 -9.84 -15.49
CA GLU A 135 -4.44 -10.15 -14.63
C GLU A 135 -4.21 -9.02 -13.63
N ARG A 136 -3.86 -9.38 -12.39
CA ARG A 136 -3.58 -8.39 -11.35
C ARG A 136 -2.17 -7.83 -11.51
N MET A 137 -2.09 -6.51 -11.55
CA MET A 137 -0.85 -5.75 -11.67
C MET A 137 -0.49 -5.15 -10.32
N LEU A 138 0.66 -5.51 -9.77
CA LEU A 138 1.20 -4.94 -8.54
C LEU A 138 2.59 -4.36 -8.76
N VAL A 139 2.93 -3.33 -8.00
CA VAL A 139 4.23 -2.63 -8.05
C VAL A 139 4.73 -2.39 -6.65
N ASP A 140 6.05 -2.58 -6.45
CA ASP A 140 6.72 -2.16 -5.22
C ASP A 140 7.01 -0.65 -5.30
N LEU A 141 6.25 0.15 -4.54
CA LEU A 141 6.37 1.61 -4.54
C LEU A 141 7.77 2.09 -4.12
N SER A 142 8.51 1.27 -3.37
CA SER A 142 9.88 1.63 -2.97
C SER A 142 10.89 1.61 -4.12
N ARG A 143 10.53 1.07 -5.28
CA ARG A 143 11.37 1.04 -6.48
C ARG A 143 11.20 2.28 -7.36
N LEU A 144 10.19 3.09 -7.08
CA LEU A 144 10.00 4.37 -7.76
C LEU A 144 10.86 5.39 -7.02
N SER A 145 12.01 5.73 -7.62
CA SER A 145 12.96 6.67 -7.03
C SER A 145 12.35 8.07 -6.91
N GLY A 146 12.04 8.47 -5.68
CA GLY A 146 11.49 9.78 -5.37
C GLY A 146 9.98 9.80 -5.14
N PRO A 147 9.37 10.99 -5.04
CA PRO A 147 7.95 11.12 -4.73
C PRO A 147 7.05 10.68 -5.89
N ILE A 148 5.94 10.04 -5.56
CA ILE A 148 4.96 9.49 -6.51
C ILE A 148 3.69 10.33 -6.43
N ALA A 149 3.37 11.06 -7.49
CA ALA A 149 2.10 11.77 -7.59
C ALA A 149 0.96 10.80 -7.90
N LEU A 150 -0.16 10.96 -7.20
CA LEU A 150 -1.44 10.35 -7.52
C LEU A 150 -2.37 11.45 -8.05
N THR A 151 -2.79 11.35 -9.29
CA THR A 151 -3.57 12.40 -9.98
C THR A 151 -4.81 11.83 -10.67
N GLY A 152 -5.76 12.69 -11.01
CA GLY A 152 -7.06 12.28 -11.55
C GLY A 152 -8.16 13.17 -10.99
N ASP A 153 -9.40 12.69 -11.07
CA ASP A 153 -10.51 13.26 -10.29
C ASP A 153 -10.22 13.11 -8.78
N ASP A 154 -10.64 14.09 -7.99
CA ASP A 154 -10.35 14.12 -6.55
C ASP A 154 -10.91 12.87 -5.82
N ASN A 155 -12.08 12.38 -6.24
CA ASN A 155 -12.68 11.19 -5.66
C ASN A 155 -11.90 9.93 -6.04
N ASP A 156 -11.46 9.81 -7.30
CA ASP A 156 -10.69 8.67 -7.77
C ASP A 156 -9.31 8.61 -7.10
N VAL A 157 -8.64 9.76 -6.96
CA VAL A 157 -7.38 9.89 -6.22
C VAL A 157 -7.57 9.44 -4.78
N LEU A 158 -8.65 9.86 -4.13
CA LEU A 158 -8.95 9.51 -2.74
C LEU A 158 -9.18 8.00 -2.58
N LEU A 159 -10.06 7.42 -3.40
CA LEU A 159 -10.38 5.99 -3.34
C LEU A 159 -9.17 5.12 -3.67
N LEU A 160 -8.37 5.53 -4.66
CA LEU A 160 -7.13 4.85 -5.00
C LEU A 160 -6.13 4.92 -3.84
N ALA A 161 -5.92 6.10 -3.24
CA ALA A 161 -5.06 6.24 -2.07
C ALA A 161 -5.52 5.34 -0.91
N GLN A 162 -6.82 5.35 -0.59
CA GLN A 162 -7.40 4.50 0.45
C GLN A 162 -7.16 3.00 0.16
N ALA A 163 -7.36 2.57 -1.09
CA ALA A 163 -7.14 1.18 -1.48
C ALA A 163 -5.67 0.76 -1.30
N LEU A 164 -4.72 1.60 -1.74
CA LEU A 164 -3.28 1.34 -1.58
C LEU A 164 -2.89 1.29 -0.10
N ILE A 165 -3.33 2.28 0.70
CA ILE A 165 -3.05 2.35 2.13
C ILE A 165 -3.62 1.11 2.85
N SER A 166 -4.88 0.77 2.57
CA SER A 166 -5.56 -0.39 3.17
C SER A 166 -4.85 -1.69 2.83
N GLU A 167 -4.40 -1.87 1.58
CA GLU A 167 -3.62 -3.04 1.17
C GLU A 167 -2.28 -3.14 1.91
N VAL A 168 -1.57 -2.02 2.11
CA VAL A 168 -0.31 -2.01 2.88
C VAL A 168 -0.55 -2.36 4.36
N VAL A 169 -1.51 -1.71 5.01
CA VAL A 169 -1.68 -1.84 6.47
C VAL A 169 -2.47 -3.08 6.90
N SER A 170 -3.17 -3.74 5.99
CA SER A 170 -4.05 -4.89 6.27
C SER A 170 -3.82 -6.11 5.37
N GLY A 171 -3.02 -5.98 4.31
CA GLY A 171 -2.70 -7.06 3.38
C GLY A 171 -1.51 -7.91 3.83
N PRO A 172 -1.41 -9.15 3.32
CA PRO A 172 -0.33 -10.09 3.69
C PRO A 172 1.04 -9.67 3.15
N VAL A 173 1.08 -8.92 2.05
CA VAL A 173 2.32 -8.42 1.44
C VAL A 173 2.94 -7.29 2.27
N GLY A 174 2.10 -6.40 2.82
CA GLY A 174 2.52 -5.24 3.62
C GLY A 174 2.81 -5.52 5.09
N THR A 175 3.01 -6.78 5.48
CA THR A 175 3.13 -7.21 6.90
C THR A 175 4.18 -6.42 7.70
N HIS A 176 5.27 -5.99 7.06
CA HIS A 176 6.36 -5.23 7.69
C HIS A 176 6.42 -3.75 7.27
N ALA A 177 5.43 -3.26 6.54
CA ALA A 177 5.34 -1.87 6.15
C ALA A 177 4.46 -1.08 7.12
N THR A 178 4.85 0.17 7.37
CA THR A 178 4.02 1.16 8.06
C THR A 178 3.62 2.27 7.11
N VAL A 179 2.49 2.89 7.40
CA VAL A 179 1.98 4.07 6.69
C VAL A 179 1.95 5.25 7.65
N VAL A 180 2.45 6.40 7.20
CA VAL A 180 2.42 7.64 7.97
C VAL A 180 1.66 8.70 7.16
N LEU A 181 0.46 9.05 7.61
CA LEU A 181 -0.35 10.12 7.04
C LEU A 181 0.10 11.45 7.64
N VAL A 182 0.44 12.44 6.81
CA VAL A 182 1.04 13.69 7.27
C VAL A 182 0.12 14.89 7.02
N GLY A 183 -0.05 15.72 8.03
CA GLY A 183 -0.82 16.96 7.96
C GLY A 183 -2.25 16.70 7.48
N SER A 184 -2.65 17.38 6.41
CA SER A 184 -4.01 17.26 5.86
C SER A 184 -4.31 15.88 5.25
N ALA A 185 -3.30 15.05 4.98
CA ALA A 185 -3.52 13.67 4.55
C ALA A 185 -4.03 12.76 5.68
N ALA A 186 -3.94 13.19 6.94
CA ALA A 186 -4.56 12.50 8.08
C ALA A 186 -6.03 12.91 8.30
N SER A 187 -6.62 13.67 7.37
CA SER A 187 -8.02 14.09 7.46
C SER A 187 -8.99 12.92 7.30
N PRO A 188 -10.23 13.05 7.84
CA PRO A 188 -11.26 12.02 7.73
C PRO A 188 -11.47 11.52 6.30
N SER A 189 -11.43 12.40 5.30
CA SER A 189 -11.60 11.99 3.90
C SER A 189 -10.64 10.88 3.48
N VAL A 190 -9.38 10.91 3.92
CA VAL A 190 -8.38 9.88 3.58
C VAL A 190 -8.45 8.68 4.52
N THR A 191 -8.79 8.90 5.79
CA THR A 191 -8.82 7.83 6.80
C THR A 191 -10.13 7.06 6.85
N ASP A 192 -11.23 7.65 6.38
CA ASP A 192 -12.55 7.05 6.34
C ASP A 192 -12.51 5.85 5.40
N GLY A 193 -13.02 4.72 5.89
CA GLY A 193 -12.93 3.46 5.15
C GLY A 193 -11.58 2.75 5.28
N LEU A 194 -10.54 3.28 5.93
CA LEU A 194 -9.39 2.46 6.32
C LEU A 194 -9.79 1.56 7.49
N GLY A 195 -10.28 0.35 7.18
CA GLY A 195 -10.83 -0.61 8.14
C GLY A 195 -9.86 -0.92 9.29
N ALA A 196 -10.31 -0.65 10.52
CA ALA A 196 -9.58 -0.78 11.78
C ALA A 196 -8.32 0.09 11.91
N ARG A 197 -8.11 0.66 13.10
CA ARG A 197 -6.87 1.36 13.48
C ARG A 197 -5.72 0.35 13.50
N SER A 198 -5.18 0.02 12.34
CA SER A 198 -3.99 -0.83 12.24
C SER A 198 -2.89 -0.17 13.05
N ALA A 199 -2.21 -0.94 13.90
CA ALA A 199 -1.04 -0.43 14.65
C ALA A 199 0.10 0.03 13.72
N ARG A 200 0.02 -0.28 12.42
CA ARG A 200 0.95 0.13 11.36
C ARG A 200 0.53 1.42 10.65
N LEU A 201 -0.64 1.97 10.95
CA LEU A 201 -1.11 3.24 10.43
C LEU A 201 -0.85 4.34 11.48
N HIS A 202 -0.03 5.30 11.12
CA HIS A 202 0.34 6.43 11.97
C HIS A 202 -0.13 7.74 11.35
N THR A 203 -0.28 8.75 12.20
CA THR A 203 -0.54 10.13 11.78
C THR A 203 0.56 11.02 12.35
N ALA A 204 0.92 12.05 11.60
CA ALA A 204 1.91 13.05 11.99
C ALA A 204 1.42 14.43 11.56
N ALA A 205 1.63 15.45 12.40
CA ALA A 205 1.21 16.82 12.06
C ALA A 205 2.15 17.44 11.02
N THR A 206 3.45 17.16 11.14
CA THR A 206 4.50 17.75 10.32
C THR A 206 5.43 16.70 9.71
N ARG A 207 6.23 17.11 8.72
CA ARG A 207 7.33 16.31 8.18
C ARG A 207 8.29 15.83 9.25
N GLY A 208 8.66 16.70 10.20
CA GLY A 208 9.59 16.34 11.28
C GLY A 208 9.05 15.20 12.12
N ASP A 209 7.79 15.32 12.55
CA ASP A 209 7.12 14.27 13.34
C ASP A 209 7.00 12.97 12.55
N ALA A 210 6.69 13.06 11.25
CA ALA A 210 6.54 11.91 10.38
C ALA A 210 7.85 11.11 10.27
N LEU A 211 8.98 11.80 10.07
CA LEU A 211 10.29 11.17 9.95
C LEU A 211 10.73 10.49 11.25
N ALA A 212 10.34 11.03 12.41
CA ALA A 212 10.61 10.45 13.72
C ALA A 212 9.80 9.17 14.01
N VAL A 213 8.72 8.90 13.26
CA VAL A 213 7.94 7.66 13.41
C VAL A 213 8.83 6.45 13.06
N GLY A 214 9.01 5.58 14.06
CA GLY A 214 9.83 4.37 13.95
C GLY A 214 11.33 4.56 14.21
N GLU A 215 11.79 5.78 14.51
CA GLU A 215 13.18 6.02 14.96
C GLU A 215 13.35 5.77 16.46
N ASN A 216 12.30 6.02 17.25
CA ASN A 216 12.33 5.94 18.71
C ASN A 216 12.12 4.53 19.31
N THR A 217 11.97 3.49 18.49
CA THR A 217 11.86 2.08 18.94
C THR A 217 13.24 1.40 19.07
N SER A 218 14.24 2.10 19.60
CA SER A 218 15.51 1.52 20.02
C SER A 218 15.50 1.26 21.54
N PRO A 219 15.25 0.02 22.01
CA PRO A 219 15.52 -0.32 23.41
C PRO A 219 17.02 -0.52 23.55
N GLY A 220 17.75 0.54 23.87
CA GLY A 220 19.21 0.46 23.91
C GLY A 220 19.94 1.72 24.33
N GLN A 221 19.33 2.57 25.15
CA GLN A 221 20.05 3.61 25.91
C GLN A 221 19.20 3.97 27.13
N GLY A 222 19.23 3.10 28.14
CA GLY A 222 18.51 3.32 29.39
C GLY A 222 18.61 2.14 30.34
N GLY A 223 19.66 2.13 31.17
CA GLY A 223 19.66 1.39 32.45
C GLY A 223 20.33 0.01 32.48
N GLY A 224 21.57 -0.03 32.97
CA GLY A 224 22.15 -1.13 33.78
C GLY A 224 22.11 -2.56 33.22
N ALA A 225 23.13 -2.94 32.46
CA ALA A 225 23.38 -4.35 32.14
C ALA A 225 23.85 -5.11 33.40
N SER A 226 22.96 -5.92 33.97
CA SER A 226 23.30 -6.98 34.92
C SER A 226 23.91 -8.17 34.17
N ALA A 227 25.08 -8.62 34.60
CA ALA A 227 25.96 -9.58 33.92
C ALA A 227 25.47 -11.05 33.88
N LEU A 228 24.15 -11.30 33.90
CA LEU A 228 23.57 -12.66 33.94
C LEU A 228 22.64 -13.01 32.75
N GLN A 229 22.64 -12.23 31.67
CA GLN A 229 21.73 -12.43 30.53
C GLN A 229 22.34 -13.13 29.30
N THR A 230 23.44 -13.87 29.46
CA THR A 230 24.18 -14.47 28.34
C THR A 230 23.68 -15.86 27.87
N LEU A 231 22.44 -16.26 28.19
CA LEU A 231 21.93 -17.61 27.86
C LEU A 231 20.61 -17.65 27.07
N HIS A 232 20.21 -16.58 26.37
CA HIS A 232 19.01 -16.56 25.50
C HIS A 232 19.29 -16.26 24.01
N MET A 233 20.47 -16.65 23.51
CA MET A 233 20.92 -16.46 22.12
C MET A 233 20.28 -17.42 21.09
N GLY A 234 18.94 -17.54 21.08
CA GLY A 234 18.20 -18.35 20.10
C GLY A 234 17.01 -17.64 19.45
N ARG A 235 16.47 -16.58 20.08
CA ARG A 235 15.22 -15.93 19.66
C ARG A 235 15.41 -14.62 18.89
N ASP A 236 16.60 -14.01 18.96
CA ASP A 236 16.84 -12.65 18.48
C ASP A 236 17.23 -12.52 17.00
N ARG A 237 17.53 -13.63 16.30
CA ARG A 237 17.82 -13.57 14.86
C ARG A 237 16.60 -13.14 14.03
N GLY A 238 15.39 -13.52 14.42
CA GLY A 238 14.16 -13.11 13.72
C GLY A 238 13.83 -11.64 13.93
N ALA A 239 14.06 -11.09 15.12
CA ALA A 239 13.80 -9.67 15.41
C ALA A 239 14.80 -8.74 14.68
N ALA A 240 16.06 -9.16 14.53
CA ALA A 240 17.06 -8.42 13.77
C ALA A 240 16.74 -8.38 12.27
N ASP A 241 16.27 -9.48 11.68
CA ASP A 241 15.90 -9.57 10.26
C ASP A 241 14.54 -8.91 9.94
N VAL A 242 13.66 -8.74 10.94
CA VAL A 242 12.42 -7.96 10.80
C VAL A 242 12.68 -6.46 10.76
N ARG A 243 13.69 -5.96 11.49
CA ARG A 243 14.04 -4.52 11.53
C ARG A 243 14.79 -4.05 10.28
N THR A 244 15.48 -4.94 9.58
CA THR A 244 16.18 -4.62 8.31
C THR A 244 15.23 -4.41 7.13
N HIS A 245 13.97 -4.84 7.26
CA HIS A 245 12.97 -4.77 6.18
C HIS A 245 11.77 -3.85 6.50
N ALA A 246 11.83 -3.09 7.59
CA ALA A 246 10.79 -2.12 7.92
C ALA A 246 10.78 -1.00 6.87
N ARG A 247 9.69 -0.89 6.11
CA ARG A 247 9.50 0.15 5.10
C ARG A 247 8.40 1.10 5.49
N ARG A 248 8.57 2.38 5.18
CA ARG A 248 7.57 3.41 5.45
C ARG A 248 7.00 3.95 4.15
N LEU A 249 5.68 4.02 4.09
CA LEU A 249 4.96 4.80 3.10
C LEU A 249 4.50 6.10 3.75
N PHE A 250 5.09 7.22 3.34
CA PHE A 250 4.60 8.55 3.70
C PHE A 250 3.49 8.95 2.73
N VAL A 251 2.40 9.50 3.25
CA VAL A 251 1.31 10.04 2.44
C VAL A 251 1.11 11.50 2.79
N VAL A 252 1.21 12.36 1.78
CA VAL A 252 1.09 13.82 1.90
C VAL A 252 0.13 14.34 0.84
N THR A 253 -0.50 15.49 1.08
CA THR A 253 -1.18 16.21 -0.01
C THR A 253 -0.17 17.02 -0.83
N ALA A 254 -0.52 17.40 -2.06
CA ALA A 254 0.31 18.28 -2.88
C ALA A 254 0.61 19.63 -2.20
N ALA A 255 -0.33 20.16 -1.40
CA ALA A 255 -0.11 21.34 -0.58
C ALA A 255 0.96 21.10 0.50
N GLN A 256 0.81 20.01 1.27
CA GLN A 256 1.78 19.62 2.30
C GLN A 256 3.18 19.38 1.71
N TYR A 257 3.24 18.69 0.56
CA TYR A 257 4.48 18.43 -0.17
C TYR A 257 5.27 19.72 -0.44
N ARG A 258 4.59 20.76 -0.96
CA ARG A 258 5.19 22.06 -1.25
C ARG A 258 5.56 22.84 0.01
N ASN A 259 4.62 22.93 0.95
CA ASN A 259 4.77 23.77 2.14
C ASN A 259 5.91 23.30 3.05
N GLU A 260 6.12 21.99 3.16
CA GLU A 260 7.17 21.41 3.99
C GLU A 260 8.41 20.96 3.23
N ARG A 261 8.51 21.32 1.93
CA ARG A 261 9.67 21.01 1.07
C ARG A 261 10.06 19.52 1.10
N TRP A 262 9.06 18.64 0.94
CA TRP A 262 9.29 17.20 0.92
C TRP A 262 10.25 16.76 -0.20
N GLY A 263 10.32 17.50 -1.32
CA GLY A 263 11.27 17.24 -2.40
C GLY A 263 12.76 17.39 -2.03
N GLU A 264 13.07 18.13 -0.96
CA GLU A 264 14.44 18.31 -0.45
C GLU A 264 14.78 17.30 0.66
N THR A 265 13.84 16.41 1.00
CA THR A 265 13.96 15.53 2.17
C THR A 265 14.63 14.22 1.80
N PRO A 266 15.79 13.89 2.37
CA PRO A 266 16.41 12.59 2.15
C PRO A 266 15.57 11.52 2.84
N LEU A 267 14.88 10.71 2.05
CA LEU A 267 14.21 9.49 2.55
C LEU A 267 15.22 8.34 2.58
N ARG A 268 14.95 7.34 3.42
CA ARG A 268 15.70 6.08 3.36
C ARG A 268 15.46 5.45 1.99
N GLY A 269 16.45 4.81 1.39
CA GLY A 269 16.31 4.16 0.08
C GLY A 269 15.23 3.07 0.02
N THR A 270 14.67 2.67 1.17
CA THR A 270 13.59 1.70 1.30
C THR A 270 12.21 2.32 1.51
N ASP A 271 12.13 3.61 1.84
CA ASP A 271 10.89 4.36 2.09
C ASP A 271 10.31 4.90 0.78
N ALA A 272 8.99 5.10 0.75
CA ALA A 272 8.29 5.69 -0.38
C ALA A 272 7.46 6.90 0.07
N LEU A 273 7.23 7.85 -0.85
CA LEU A 273 6.41 9.04 -0.62
C LEU A 273 5.32 9.14 -1.67
N LEU A 274 4.07 9.01 -1.24
CA LEU A 274 2.88 9.20 -2.07
C LEU A 274 2.34 10.62 -1.86
N VAL A 275 2.16 11.35 -2.96
CA VAL A 275 1.66 12.72 -2.99
C VAL A 275 0.26 12.71 -3.62
N LEU A 276 -0.75 13.08 -2.83
CA LEU A 276 -2.12 13.20 -3.30
C LEU A 276 -2.29 14.54 -4.02
N GLY A 277 -2.46 14.48 -5.34
CA GLY A 277 -2.60 15.64 -6.22
C GLY A 277 -1.36 15.91 -7.08
N TYR A 278 -1.53 16.83 -8.03
CA TYR A 278 -0.54 17.10 -9.07
C TYR A 278 0.65 17.95 -8.57
N ILE A 279 1.86 17.50 -8.91
CA ILE A 279 3.11 18.25 -8.78
C ILE A 279 3.86 18.18 -10.13
N PRO A 280 4.07 19.31 -10.83
CA PRO A 280 4.65 19.31 -12.17
C PRO A 280 6.05 18.69 -12.28
N ALA A 281 6.85 18.83 -11.23
CA ALA A 281 8.26 18.40 -11.22
C ALA A 281 8.45 16.92 -10.87
N LEU A 282 7.39 16.19 -10.51
CA LEU A 282 7.52 14.77 -10.15
C LEU A 282 7.58 13.89 -11.39
N GLU A 283 8.61 13.05 -11.43
CA GLU A 283 8.82 12.08 -12.50
C GLU A 283 7.74 10.99 -12.50
N TRP A 284 7.38 10.51 -11.31
CA TRP A 284 6.38 9.45 -11.13
C TRP A 284 5.00 10.06 -10.95
N ASN A 285 4.11 9.78 -11.90
CA ASN A 285 2.72 10.19 -11.86
C ASN A 285 1.82 9.02 -12.24
N LEU A 286 1.06 8.54 -11.26
CA LEU A 286 -0.01 7.58 -11.45
C LEU A 286 -1.31 8.37 -11.63
N GLN A 287 -1.82 8.41 -12.86
CA GLN A 287 -3.01 9.18 -13.19
C GLN A 287 -4.21 8.27 -13.39
N ALA A 288 -5.18 8.36 -12.47
CA ALA A 288 -6.50 7.77 -12.63
C ALA A 288 -7.24 8.51 -13.76
N LYS A 289 -7.84 7.75 -14.66
CA LYS A 289 -8.59 8.25 -15.80
C LYS A 289 -10.09 8.09 -15.57
N PRO A 290 -10.95 8.94 -16.17
CA PRO A 290 -12.40 8.84 -16.01
C PRO A 290 -13.02 7.52 -16.50
N ASP A 291 -12.31 6.75 -17.35
CA ASP A 291 -12.73 5.44 -17.82
C ASP A 291 -12.36 4.29 -16.85
N GLY A 292 -11.79 4.63 -15.68
CA GLY A 292 -11.34 3.66 -14.68
C GLY A 292 -9.98 3.04 -14.97
N SER A 293 -9.30 3.44 -16.05
CA SER A 293 -7.91 3.01 -16.32
C SER A 293 -6.91 3.80 -15.48
N LEU A 294 -5.68 3.27 -15.35
CA LEU A 294 -4.57 3.99 -14.69
C LEU A 294 -3.42 4.17 -15.66
N LEU A 295 -3.10 5.43 -15.97
CA LEU A 295 -1.88 5.76 -16.67
C LEU A 295 -0.72 5.75 -15.67
N THR A 296 0.21 4.82 -15.86
CA THR A 296 1.34 4.61 -14.94
C THR A 296 2.63 5.36 -15.35
N GLY A 297 2.57 6.14 -16.42
CA GLY A 297 3.70 6.95 -16.89
C GLY A 297 4.92 6.10 -17.24
N ARG A 298 6.10 6.49 -16.73
CA ARG A 298 7.38 5.81 -16.99
C ARG A 298 7.44 4.37 -16.50
N LEU A 299 6.55 3.99 -15.59
CA LEU A 299 6.47 2.61 -15.13
C LEU A 299 6.06 1.65 -16.26
N GLY A 300 5.34 2.13 -17.28
CA GLY A 300 5.00 1.35 -18.47
C GLY A 300 4.13 0.12 -18.16
N VAL A 301 3.42 0.13 -17.03
CA VAL A 301 2.52 -0.95 -16.62
C VAL A 301 1.11 -0.61 -17.08
N PRO A 302 0.54 -1.37 -18.01
CA PRO A 302 -0.84 -1.14 -18.41
C PRO A 302 -1.78 -1.54 -17.27
N VAL A 303 -2.84 -0.76 -17.08
CA VAL A 303 -3.91 -1.01 -16.11
C VAL A 303 -5.22 -0.53 -16.72
N ASP A 304 -6.08 -1.47 -17.08
CA ASP A 304 -7.37 -1.20 -17.74
C ASP A 304 -8.45 -0.84 -16.71
N THR A 305 -8.30 -1.32 -15.48
CA THR A 305 -9.21 -1.02 -14.35
C THR A 305 -8.41 -0.91 -13.07
N HIS A 306 -8.33 0.28 -12.49
CA HIS A 306 -7.57 0.51 -11.27
C HIS A 306 -8.27 -0.01 -10.02
N VAL A 307 -7.49 -0.26 -8.96
CA VAL A 307 -7.93 -1.00 -7.77
C VAL A 307 -9.16 -0.42 -7.07
N ALA A 308 -9.38 0.90 -7.17
CA ALA A 308 -10.56 1.55 -6.61
C ALA A 308 -11.89 1.10 -7.24
N HIS A 309 -11.86 0.64 -8.51
CA HIS A 309 -13.04 0.17 -9.24
C HIS A 309 -13.19 -1.37 -9.24
N LEU A 310 -12.42 -2.09 -8.43
CA LEU A 310 -12.49 -3.56 -8.37
C LEU A 310 -13.51 -4.09 -7.35
N ASN A 311 -14.29 -3.23 -6.71
CA ASN A 311 -15.28 -3.57 -5.67
C ASN A 311 -16.71 -3.28 -6.12
#